data_AF-A0A5P2QSZ5-F1
#
_entry.id   AF-A0A5P2QSZ5-F1
#
_cell.length_a   1.000
_cell.length_b   1.000
_cell.length_c   1.000
_cell.angle_alpha   90.00
_cell.angle_beta   90.00
_cell.angle_gamma   90.00
#
_symmetry.space_group_name_H-M   'P 1'
#
loop_
_entity.id
_entity.type
_entity.pdbx_description
1 polymer ?
#
loop_
_entity_poly.entity_id
_entity_poly.type
_entity_poly.pdbx_seq_one_letter_code
_entity_poly.pdbx_strand_id
1 'polypeptide(L)'
;MSDPRLAPVTAPEKIHMFVQTPASKCAAMRVMQAWPQVYGSVSLPNSESLLSEGFRCGPGWYPLIERLSADIAAILDEMPLPAFRVLQVKQKFGGLRFRVTGSNERILNRIARAQVEAAHTCEGCGGPSRIRSVDMWLTTSCDPCIERTRSLRR
;
A
#
# COMPACT_ATOMS: atom_id res chain seq x y z
N MET A 1 -45.55 19.06 -10.97
CA MET A 1 -44.54 19.83 -11.70
C MET A 1 -43.19 19.48 -11.09
N SER A 2 -42.55 18.44 -11.61
CA SER A 2 -41.32 17.86 -11.05
C SER A 2 -40.15 18.27 -11.94
N ASP A 3 -39.17 18.97 -11.39
CA ASP A 3 -37.99 19.49 -12.10
C ASP A 3 -37.02 18.35 -12.49
N PRO A 4 -36.70 18.16 -13.78
CA PRO A 4 -35.90 17.03 -14.25
C PRO A 4 -34.38 17.30 -14.36
N ARG A 5 -33.80 18.28 -13.65
CA ARG A 5 -32.38 18.66 -13.85
C ARG A 5 -31.44 18.55 -12.65
N LEU A 6 -31.59 17.51 -11.84
CA LEU A 6 -30.50 17.03 -10.99
C LEU A 6 -29.78 15.88 -11.69
N ALA A 7 -28.82 16.22 -12.56
CA ALA A 7 -27.80 15.26 -12.97
C ALA A 7 -27.05 14.80 -11.71
N PRO A 8 -26.74 13.50 -11.57
CA PRO A 8 -25.91 13.03 -10.48
C PRO A 8 -24.55 13.72 -10.59
N VAL A 9 -24.15 14.42 -9.53
CA VAL A 9 -22.79 14.95 -9.38
C VAL A 9 -21.87 13.73 -9.42
N THR A 10 -21.20 13.52 -10.55
CA THR A 10 -20.17 12.51 -10.67
C THR A 10 -19.08 12.87 -9.67
N ALA A 11 -18.81 11.96 -8.73
CA ALA A 11 -17.67 12.10 -7.84
C ALA A 11 -16.43 12.36 -8.71
N PRO A 12 -15.58 13.35 -8.38
CA PRO A 12 -14.38 13.62 -9.17
C PRO A 12 -13.59 12.32 -9.30
N GLU A 13 -13.23 11.96 -10.54
CA GLU A 13 -12.43 10.78 -10.84
C GLU A 13 -11.24 10.73 -9.89
N LYS A 14 -11.15 9.65 -9.12
CA LYS A 14 -10.13 9.51 -8.08
C LYS A 14 -8.76 9.69 -8.71
N ILE A 15 -8.07 10.74 -8.30
CA ILE A 15 -6.69 11.03 -8.65
C ILE A 15 -5.78 10.00 -7.94
N HIS A 16 -5.78 8.75 -8.43
CA HIS A 16 -4.80 7.75 -8.00
C HIS A 16 -3.46 8.13 -8.64
N MET A 17 -2.58 8.74 -7.84
CA MET A 17 -1.23 9.11 -8.29
C MET A 17 -0.37 7.90 -8.65
N PHE A 18 -0.70 6.75 -8.09
CA PHE A 18 -0.22 5.44 -8.50
C PHE A 18 -1.42 4.53 -8.80
N VAL A 19 -1.72 4.37 -10.08
CA VAL A 19 -2.66 3.33 -10.55
C VAL A 19 -1.90 2.00 -10.53
N GLN A 20 -2.57 0.91 -10.15
CA GLN A 20 -1.95 -0.40 -10.25
C GLN A 20 -1.63 -0.71 -11.71
N THR A 21 -0.35 -0.96 -11.99
CA THR A 21 0.16 -1.40 -13.29
C THR A 21 0.50 -2.90 -13.25
N PRO A 22 0.57 -3.58 -14.41
CA PRO A 22 1.07 -4.96 -14.46
C PRO A 22 2.43 -5.12 -13.76
N ALA A 23 3.33 -4.16 -13.94
CA ALA A 23 4.64 -4.15 -13.28
C ALA A 23 4.53 -4.08 -11.74
N SER A 24 3.64 -3.24 -11.20
CA SER A 24 3.39 -3.18 -9.76
C SER A 24 2.79 -4.47 -9.21
N LYS A 25 1.92 -5.14 -9.99
CA LYS A 25 1.35 -6.42 -9.59
C LYS A 25 2.43 -7.50 -9.53
N CYS A 26 3.31 -7.56 -10.52
CA CYS A 26 4.47 -8.47 -10.50
C CYS A 26 5.40 -8.20 -9.31
N ALA A 27 5.67 -6.93 -8.99
CA ALA A 27 6.49 -6.59 -7.82
C ALA A 27 5.84 -7.08 -6.51
N ALA A 28 4.52 -6.85 -6.33
CA ALA A 28 3.81 -7.34 -5.16
C ALA A 28 3.87 -8.87 -5.06
N MET A 29 3.70 -9.57 -6.19
CA MET A 29 3.80 -11.02 -6.24
C MET A 29 5.19 -11.52 -5.83
N ARG A 30 6.28 -10.86 -6.28
CA ARG A 30 7.64 -11.24 -5.86
C ARG A 30 7.83 -11.14 -4.35
N VAL A 31 7.34 -10.05 -3.74
CA VAL A 31 7.37 -9.90 -2.28
C VAL A 31 6.57 -11.02 -1.62
N MET A 32 5.33 -11.24 -2.04
CA MET A 32 4.48 -12.27 -1.43
C MET A 32 5.08 -13.68 -1.55
N GLN A 33 5.73 -13.99 -2.68
CA GLN A 33 6.41 -15.26 -2.92
C GLN A 33 7.70 -15.43 -2.11
N ALA A 34 8.40 -14.33 -1.81
CA ALA A 34 9.62 -14.36 -1.01
C ALA A 34 9.35 -14.61 0.49
N TRP A 35 8.16 -14.24 0.99
CA TRP A 35 7.77 -14.43 2.39
C TRP A 35 6.43 -15.19 2.54
N PRO A 36 6.38 -16.47 2.15
CA PRO A 36 5.15 -17.27 2.20
C PRO A 36 4.57 -17.43 3.61
N GLN A 37 5.40 -17.37 4.66
CA GLN A 37 4.94 -17.39 6.06
C GLN A 37 4.20 -16.12 6.47
N VAL A 38 4.45 -14.99 5.79
CA VAL A 38 3.77 -13.71 6.07
C VAL A 38 2.48 -13.59 5.26
N TYR A 39 2.53 -13.96 3.99
CA TYR A 39 1.44 -13.73 3.04
C TYR A 39 0.57 -14.96 2.78
N GLY A 40 0.96 -16.13 3.28
CA GLY A 40 0.34 -17.41 2.97
C GLY A 40 0.76 -17.94 1.59
N SER A 41 0.36 -19.17 1.27
CA SER A 41 0.49 -19.67 -0.09
C SER A 41 -0.41 -18.84 -1.02
N VAL A 42 0.15 -18.36 -2.13
CA VAL A 42 -0.52 -17.50 -3.12
C VAL A 42 -1.71 -18.21 -3.81
N SER A 43 -2.03 -19.46 -3.45
CA SER A 43 -3.00 -20.32 -4.15
C SER A 43 -4.42 -20.34 -3.57
N LEU A 44 -4.75 -19.55 -2.55
CA LEU A 44 -6.13 -19.48 -2.07
C LEU A 44 -6.75 -18.12 -2.37
N PRO A 45 -7.89 -18.05 -3.09
CA PRO A 45 -8.73 -16.87 -3.07
C PRO A 45 -9.38 -16.80 -1.69
N ASN A 46 -8.64 -16.37 -0.67
CA ASN A 46 -9.25 -16.03 0.60
C ASN A 46 -10.07 -14.75 0.35
N SER A 47 -11.39 -14.89 0.35
CA SER A 47 -12.34 -13.77 0.22
C SER A 47 -12.13 -12.65 1.26
N GLU A 48 -11.35 -12.92 2.31
CA GLU A 48 -10.99 -11.98 3.36
C GLU A 48 -9.74 -11.13 3.07
N SER A 49 -8.89 -11.54 2.11
CA SER A 49 -7.62 -10.85 1.82
C SER A 49 -7.65 -10.21 0.43
N LEU A 50 -7.37 -8.90 0.38
CA LEU A 50 -7.30 -8.12 -0.87
C LEU A 50 -5.89 -8.19 -1.49
N LEU A 51 -5.10 -9.20 -1.16
CA LEU A 51 -3.74 -9.40 -1.65
C LEU A 51 -3.69 -9.91 -3.10
N SER A 52 -4.76 -10.54 -3.60
CA SER A 52 -4.88 -10.95 -5.02
C SER A 52 -4.85 -9.78 -6.00
N GLU A 53 -5.24 -8.59 -5.52
CA GLU A 53 -5.12 -7.32 -6.23
C GLU A 53 -3.67 -6.78 -6.21
N GLY A 54 -2.77 -7.36 -5.41
CA GLY A 54 -1.43 -6.84 -5.15
C GLY A 54 -1.43 -5.64 -4.20
N PHE A 55 -0.28 -4.98 -4.07
CA PHE A 55 -0.16 -3.80 -3.21
C PHE A 55 -0.64 -2.53 -3.93
N ARG A 56 -1.50 -1.75 -3.27
CA ARG A 56 -2.02 -0.48 -3.80
C ARG A 56 -1.18 0.69 -3.33
N CYS A 57 0.11 0.66 -3.63
CA CYS A 57 1.07 1.72 -3.36
C CYS A 57 2.13 1.78 -4.46
N GLY A 58 2.84 2.91 -4.56
CA GLY A 58 3.91 3.09 -5.52
C GLY A 58 5.19 2.28 -5.23
N PRO A 59 6.08 2.17 -6.24
CA PRO A 59 7.27 1.34 -6.20
C PRO A 59 8.30 1.80 -5.16
N GLY A 60 8.30 3.08 -4.78
CA GLY A 60 9.21 3.64 -3.80
C GLY A 60 9.06 3.07 -2.39
N TRP A 61 7.93 2.45 -2.07
CA TRP A 61 7.70 1.82 -0.76
C TRP A 61 7.99 0.32 -0.73
N TYR A 62 8.31 -0.31 -1.87
CA TYR A 62 8.60 -1.75 -1.89
C TYR A 62 9.80 -2.15 -1.02
N PRO A 63 10.94 -1.44 -1.04
CA PRO A 63 12.07 -1.78 -0.16
C PRO A 63 11.71 -1.72 1.33
N LEU A 64 10.81 -0.80 1.70
CA LEU A 64 10.31 -0.68 3.08
C LEU A 64 9.37 -1.85 3.42
N ILE A 65 8.49 -2.22 2.49
CA ILE A 65 7.59 -3.36 2.66
C ILE A 65 8.41 -4.66 2.77
N GLU A 66 9.44 -4.84 1.94
CA GLU A 66 10.34 -6.01 1.98
C GLU A 66 11.05 -6.15 3.34
N ARG A 67 11.58 -5.04 3.89
CA ARG A 67 12.16 -5.05 5.25
C ARG A 67 11.12 -5.40 6.31
N LEU A 68 9.92 -4.82 6.22
CA LEU A 68 8.82 -5.15 7.12
C LEU A 68 8.43 -6.63 7.01
N SER A 69 8.37 -7.20 5.80
CA SER A 69 8.07 -8.62 5.58
C SER A 69 9.13 -9.51 6.22
N ALA A 70 10.41 -9.17 6.07
CA ALA A 70 11.51 -9.90 6.71
C ALA A 70 11.43 -9.84 8.25
N ASP A 71 11.15 -8.66 8.82
CA ASP A 71 10.97 -8.49 10.26
C ASP A 71 9.79 -9.33 10.80
N ILE A 72 8.66 -9.34 10.09
CA ILE A 72 7.48 -10.12 10.47
C ILE A 72 7.77 -11.63 10.35
N ALA A 73 8.40 -12.05 9.26
CA ALA A 73 8.79 -13.44 9.05
C ALA A 73 9.65 -13.96 10.21
N ALA A 74 10.69 -13.22 10.60
CA ALA A 74 11.54 -13.59 11.74
C ALA A 74 10.75 -13.72 13.06
N ILE A 75 9.77 -12.84 13.29
CA ILE A 75 8.90 -12.93 14.49
C ILE A 75 8.01 -14.17 14.43
N LEU A 76 7.46 -14.51 13.26
CA LEU A 76 6.60 -15.68 13.08
C LEU A 76 7.37 -16.99 13.19
N ASP A 77 8.63 -17.01 12.73
CA ASP A 77 9.52 -18.16 12.85
C ASP A 77 9.89 -18.42 14.33
N GLU A 78 10.10 -17.35 15.12
CA GLU A 78 10.36 -17.45 16.56
C GLU A 78 9.11 -17.78 17.38
N MET A 79 7.97 -17.15 17.05
CA MET A 79 6.71 -17.28 17.76
C MET A 79 5.56 -17.45 16.74
N PRO A 80 5.24 -18.70 16.37
CA PRO A 80 4.19 -18.96 15.40
C PRO A 80 2.84 -18.43 15.86
N LEU A 81 2.17 -17.67 14.99
CA LEU A 81 0.83 -17.14 15.21
C LEU A 81 -0.13 -17.74 14.16
N PRO A 82 -0.86 -18.83 14.48
CA PRO A 82 -1.69 -19.55 13.52
C PRO A 82 -2.79 -18.70 12.87
N ALA A 83 -3.28 -17.69 13.58
CA ALA A 83 -4.30 -16.76 13.10
C ALA A 83 -3.72 -15.55 12.32
N PHE A 84 -2.40 -15.39 12.25
CA PHE A 84 -1.80 -14.22 11.62
C PHE A 84 -2.04 -14.20 10.11
N ARG A 85 -2.64 -13.14 9.57
CA ARG A 85 -2.80 -12.94 8.12
C ARG A 85 -2.62 -11.48 7.74
N VAL A 86 -2.02 -11.23 6.58
CA VAL A 86 -2.05 -9.91 5.93
C VAL A 86 -3.33 -9.79 5.11
N LEU A 87 -4.08 -8.72 5.35
CA LEU A 87 -5.38 -8.47 4.71
C LEU A 87 -5.27 -7.49 3.54
N GLN A 88 -4.42 -6.46 3.66
CA GLN A 88 -4.28 -5.43 2.64
C GLN A 88 -3.02 -4.59 2.86
N VAL A 89 -2.34 -4.25 1.76
CA VAL A 89 -1.26 -3.26 1.74
C VAL A 89 -1.62 -2.16 0.74
N LYS A 90 -1.73 -0.91 1.21
CA LYS A 90 -2.10 0.22 0.35
C LYS A 90 -1.59 1.55 0.87
N GLN A 91 -1.54 2.53 -0.01
CA GLN A 91 -1.53 3.94 0.37
C GLN A 91 -2.91 4.37 0.86
N LYS A 92 -2.93 5.17 1.93
CA LYS A 92 -4.12 5.87 2.38
C LYS A 92 -3.73 7.16 3.12
N PHE A 93 -4.29 8.29 2.67
CA PHE A 93 -4.07 9.61 3.27
C PHE A 93 -2.59 10.02 3.38
N GLY A 94 -1.79 9.70 2.36
CA GLY A 94 -0.36 9.99 2.33
C GLY A 94 0.52 8.94 3.01
N GLY A 95 -0.04 8.04 3.82
CA GLY A 95 0.73 7.03 4.54
C GLY A 95 0.56 5.60 4.00
N LEU A 96 1.48 4.73 4.42
CA LEU A 96 1.34 3.29 4.25
C LEU A 96 0.27 2.75 5.22
N ARG A 97 -0.59 1.86 4.73
CA ARG A 97 -1.49 1.05 5.55
C ARG A 97 -1.21 -0.42 5.28
N PHE A 98 -0.70 -1.09 6.30
CA PHE A 98 -0.43 -2.53 6.30
C PHE A 98 -1.39 -3.20 7.29
N ARG A 99 -2.51 -3.73 6.78
CA ARG A 99 -3.57 -4.30 7.60
C ARG A 99 -3.33 -5.79 7.83
N VAL A 100 -3.37 -6.21 9.08
CA VAL A 100 -3.22 -7.60 9.51
C VAL A 100 -4.36 -8.01 10.45
N THR A 101 -4.51 -9.32 10.65
CA THR A 101 -5.31 -9.95 11.73
C THR A 101 -4.45 -10.98 12.46
N GLY A 102 -4.87 -11.41 13.66
CA GLY A 102 -4.17 -12.43 14.46
C GLY A 102 -2.73 -12.06 14.83
N SER A 103 -2.45 -10.77 14.99
CA SER A 103 -1.12 -10.23 15.24
C SER A 103 -0.82 -10.07 16.73
N ASN A 104 0.45 -9.79 17.05
CA ASN A 104 0.92 -9.46 18.40
C ASN A 104 1.57 -8.08 18.42
N GLU A 105 1.91 -7.57 19.61
CA GLU A 105 2.52 -6.25 19.77
C GLU A 105 3.85 -6.10 19.02
N ARG A 106 4.67 -7.16 18.94
CA ARG A 106 5.95 -7.13 18.22
C ARG A 106 5.74 -6.79 16.74
N ILE A 107 4.81 -7.48 16.08
CA ILE A 107 4.48 -7.22 14.68
C ILE A 107 3.82 -5.84 14.52
N LEU A 108 2.88 -5.47 15.39
CA LEU A 108 2.22 -4.16 15.33
C LEU A 108 3.22 -3.01 15.47
N ASN A 109 4.24 -3.15 16.33
CA ASN A 109 5.31 -2.17 16.47
C ASN A 109 6.18 -2.06 15.20
N ARG A 110 6.49 -3.19 14.54
CA ARG A 110 7.19 -3.17 13.24
C ARG A 110 6.38 -2.46 12.17
N ILE A 111 5.08 -2.75 12.09
CA ILE A 111 4.15 -2.07 11.18
C ILE A 111 4.14 -0.57 11.47
N ALA A 112 3.98 -0.15 12.73
CA ALA A 112 3.95 1.26 13.10
C ALA A 112 5.23 2.01 12.67
N ARG A 113 6.40 1.40 12.88
CA ARG A 113 7.69 1.97 12.43
C ARG A 113 7.75 2.12 10.91
N ALA A 114 7.32 1.10 10.17
CA ALA A 114 7.26 1.14 8.72
C ALA A 114 6.29 2.23 8.22
N GLN A 115 5.17 2.47 8.92
CA GLN A 115 4.23 3.54 8.58
C GLN A 115 4.82 4.93 8.81
N VAL A 116 5.57 5.14 9.89
CA VAL A 116 6.28 6.39 10.16
C VAL A 116 7.34 6.63 9.08
N GLU A 117 8.14 5.63 8.75
CA GLU A 117 9.16 5.73 7.70
C GLU A 117 8.54 6.05 6.33
N ALA A 118 7.41 5.40 5.99
CA ALA A 118 6.69 5.66 4.75
C ALA A 118 6.16 7.10 4.67
N ALA A 119 5.80 7.74 5.80
CA ALA A 119 5.37 9.13 5.84
C ALA A 119 6.50 10.13 5.50
N HIS A 120 7.75 9.67 5.49
CA HIS A 120 8.93 10.43 5.13
C HIS A 120 9.62 9.94 3.84
N THR A 121 9.02 8.96 3.17
CA THR A 121 9.58 8.29 1.99
C THR A 121 8.68 8.49 0.79
N CYS A 122 9.22 8.97 -0.32
CA CYS A 122 8.51 9.14 -1.57
C CYS A 122 7.93 7.81 -2.05
N GLU A 123 6.60 7.72 -2.17
CA GLU A 123 5.88 6.57 -2.69
C GLU A 123 6.31 6.19 -4.12
N GLY A 124 6.76 7.17 -4.91
CA GLY A 124 7.17 6.97 -6.30
C GLY A 124 8.60 6.49 -6.50
N CYS A 125 9.57 7.01 -5.76
CA CYS A 125 10.99 6.72 -6.00
C CYS A 125 11.76 6.22 -4.79
N GLY A 126 11.18 6.25 -3.58
CA GLY A 126 11.85 5.85 -2.35
C GLY A 126 12.78 6.93 -1.75
N GLY A 127 12.95 8.08 -2.41
CA GLY A 127 13.73 9.20 -1.87
C GLY A 127 13.01 9.95 -0.74
N PRO A 128 13.67 10.91 -0.06
CA PRO A 128 13.06 11.68 1.01
C PRO A 128 11.82 12.46 0.56
N SER A 129 10.78 12.47 1.39
CA SER A 129 9.54 13.22 1.15
C SER A 129 8.81 13.50 2.47
N ARG A 130 7.64 14.14 2.40
CA ARG A 130 6.72 14.32 3.53
C ARG A 130 5.28 14.26 3.04
N ILE A 131 4.34 13.96 3.94
CA ILE A 131 2.90 14.03 3.63
C ILE A 131 2.55 15.45 3.22
N ARG A 132 1.83 15.59 2.11
CA ARG A 132 1.32 16.87 1.59
C ARG A 132 0.06 16.69 0.76
N SER A 133 -0.67 17.77 0.60
CA SER A 133 -1.83 17.84 -0.30
C SER A 133 -1.37 18.24 -1.71
N VAL A 134 -1.75 17.46 -2.71
CA VAL A 134 -1.52 17.72 -4.13
C VAL A 134 -2.85 17.48 -4.84
N ASP A 135 -3.38 18.49 -5.53
CA ASP A 135 -4.64 18.39 -6.28
C ASP A 135 -5.78 17.78 -5.43
N MET A 136 -5.93 18.27 -4.19
CA MET A 136 -6.89 17.79 -3.17
C MET A 136 -6.68 16.34 -2.69
N TRP A 137 -5.51 15.73 -2.94
CA TRP A 137 -5.16 14.40 -2.46
C TRP A 137 -3.94 14.41 -1.53
N LEU A 138 -4.02 13.68 -0.42
CA LEU A 138 -2.88 13.49 0.46
C LEU A 138 -1.93 12.41 -0.10
N THR A 139 -0.67 12.77 -0.26
CA THR A 139 0.40 11.89 -0.73
C THR A 139 1.72 12.17 -0.01
N THR A 140 2.59 11.17 0.00
CA THR A 140 4.02 11.34 0.32
C THR A 140 4.82 11.05 -0.93
N SER A 141 4.93 12.02 -1.84
CA SER A 141 5.80 11.91 -3.02
C SER A 141 6.60 13.19 -3.22
N CYS A 142 7.83 13.09 -3.73
CA CYS A 142 8.71 14.22 -4.04
C CYS A 142 8.24 15.00 -5.28
N ASP A 143 8.73 16.23 -5.46
CA ASP A 143 8.30 17.10 -6.57
C ASP A 143 8.54 16.48 -7.95
N PRO A 144 9.70 15.84 -8.22
CA PRO A 144 9.94 15.17 -9.50
C PRO A 144 8.92 14.06 -9.80
N CYS A 145 8.51 13.29 -8.78
CA CYS A 145 7.50 12.25 -8.95
C CYS A 145 6.11 12.83 -9.20
N ILE A 146 5.75 13.92 -8.51
CA ILE A 146 4.47 14.62 -8.72
C ILE A 146 4.41 15.19 -10.14
N GLU A 147 5.47 15.87 -10.57
CA GLU A 147 5.54 16.48 -11.90
C GLU A 147 5.46 15.42 -13.00
N ARG A 148 6.19 14.31 -12.85
CA ARG A 148 6.07 13.16 -13.76
C ARG A 148 4.64 12.66 -13.86
N THR A 149 3.95 12.47 -12.73
CA THR A 149 2.56 11.98 -12.75
C THR A 149 1.61 13.00 -13.38
N ARG A 150 1.82 14.31 -13.18
CA ARG A 150 1.02 15.36 -13.85
C ARG A 150 1.21 15.34 -15.36
N SER A 151 2.43 15.14 -15.84
CA SER A 151 2.73 15.05 -17.28
C SER A 151 2.09 13.84 -17.96
N LEU A 152 1.95 12.72 -17.24
CA LEU A 152 1.29 11.51 -17.74
C LEU A 152 -0.25 11.60 -17.78
N ARG A 153 -0.83 12.68 -17.24
CA ARG A 153 -2.29 12.91 -17.20
C ARG A 153 -2.77 13.93 -18.24
N ARG A 154 -1.86 14.53 -18.99
CA ARG A 154 -2.17 15.41 -20.13
C ARG A 154 -2.26 14.58 -21.40
#